data_AF-A0A847VU92-F1
#
_entry.id   AF-A0A847VU92-F1
#
_cell.length_a   1.000
_cell.length_b   1.000
_cell.length_c   1.000
_cell.angle_alpha   90.00
_cell.angle_beta   90.00
_cell.angle_gamma   90.00
#
_symmetry.space_group_name_H-M   'P 1'
#
loop_
_entity.id
_entity.type
_entity.pdbx_description
1 polymer ?
#
loop_
_entity_poly.entity_id
_entity_poly.type
_entity_poly.pdbx_seq_one_letter_code
_entity_poly.pdbx_strand_id
1 'polypeptide(L)'
;MDDTNKNVFENEKVMKKLTKDEFNHYSKNVKSIYFYIGIFTISIFILGISILLLVVLQSLNILKVSDIFTYIMALSFFFLFILSSISLFKKIVNLTKEIYLDKTIIVDLKVMDTIKKKYKQAKFKVISTSLATLVCSVIGVVIIVITEARYPGNTGYITLSVALMFLIITIPLFLAIYFYSDIYIYNYIEK
;
A
#
# COMPACT_ATOMS: atom_id res chain seq x y z
N MET A 1 10.29 -5.54 47.94
CA MET A 1 10.68 -5.87 46.55
C MET A 1 9.74 -5.09 45.67
N ASP A 2 10.32 -4.18 44.88
CA ASP A 2 9.64 -3.15 44.09
C ASP A 2 8.71 -3.72 43.01
N ASP A 3 7.43 -3.37 43.10
CA ASP A 3 6.42 -3.48 42.04
C ASP A 3 6.23 -2.12 41.32
N THR A 4 7.31 -1.34 41.15
CA THR A 4 7.25 0.05 40.65
C THR A 4 7.50 0.21 39.15
N ASN A 5 7.26 -0.80 38.30
CA ASN A 5 7.52 -0.64 36.85
C ASN A 5 6.57 -1.42 35.91
N LYS A 6 5.24 -1.33 36.12
CA LYS A 6 4.27 -1.92 35.18
C LYS A 6 3.12 -1.02 34.68
N ASN A 7 3.16 0.29 34.90
CA ASN A 7 2.08 1.20 34.46
C ASN A 7 2.62 2.40 33.67
N VAL A 8 3.14 2.21 32.45
CA VAL A 8 3.58 3.34 31.59
C VAL A 8 2.88 3.38 30.21
N PHE A 9 1.94 2.49 29.91
CA PHE A 9 1.22 2.52 28.63
C PHE A 9 -0.28 2.22 28.73
N GLU A 10 -0.94 2.61 29.82
CA GLU A 10 -2.37 2.94 29.68
C GLU A 10 -2.43 4.33 29.02
N ASN A 11 -2.37 4.35 27.69
CA ASN A 11 -2.76 5.53 26.92
C ASN A 11 -4.22 5.83 27.29
N GLU A 12 -4.43 6.72 28.24
CA GLU A 12 -5.72 7.36 28.47
C GLU A 12 -6.18 7.90 27.11
N LYS A 13 -7.14 7.19 26.51
CA LYS A 13 -7.80 7.62 25.28
C LYS A 13 -8.45 8.96 25.56
N VAL A 14 -7.80 10.05 25.15
CA VAL A 14 -8.33 11.40 25.36
C VAL A 14 -9.52 11.57 24.43
N MET A 15 -10.72 11.48 25.00
CA MET A 15 -11.96 11.60 24.25
C MET A 15 -12.11 13.03 23.71
N LYS A 16 -12.22 13.20 22.38
CA LYS A 16 -12.50 14.50 21.76
C LYS A 16 -13.79 14.43 20.96
N LYS A 17 -14.79 15.22 21.36
CA LYS A 17 -15.99 15.45 20.55
C LYS A 17 -15.59 16.35 19.39
N LEU A 18 -15.58 15.80 18.18
CA LEU A 18 -15.26 16.56 16.97
C LEU A 18 -16.53 17.18 16.40
N THR A 19 -16.42 18.41 15.89
CA THR A 19 -17.42 18.98 14.99
C THR A 19 -17.41 18.23 13.65
N LYS A 20 -18.47 18.40 12.84
CA LYS A 20 -18.56 17.78 11.51
C LYS A 20 -17.38 18.16 10.61
N ASP A 21 -16.92 19.40 10.69
CA ASP A 21 -15.82 19.91 9.86
C ASP A 21 -14.47 19.37 10.33
N GLU A 22 -14.24 19.29 11.64
CA GLU A 22 -13.05 18.64 12.19
C GLU A 22 -13.00 17.14 11.84
N PHE A 23 -14.14 16.44 11.86
CA PHE A 23 -14.20 15.04 11.44
C PHE A 23 -13.92 14.86 9.94
N ASN A 24 -14.47 15.75 9.10
CA ASN A 24 -14.19 15.74 7.67
C ASN A 24 -12.70 15.99 7.37
N HIS A 25 -12.08 16.94 8.08
CA HIS A 25 -10.65 17.22 7.98
C HIS A 25 -9.80 16.01 8.41
N TYR A 26 -10.11 15.42 9.57
CA TYR A 26 -9.48 14.20 10.06
C TYR A 26 -9.57 13.05 9.04
N SER A 27 -10.78 12.76 8.57
CA SER A 27 -11.05 11.70 7.60
C SER A 27 -10.28 11.90 6.29
N LYS A 28 -10.23 13.14 5.78
CA LYS A 28 -9.45 13.49 4.59
C LYS A 28 -7.95 13.26 4.80
N ASN A 29 -7.42 13.64 5.95
CA ASN A 29 -5.99 13.47 6.25
C ASN A 29 -5.63 11.99 6.40
N VAL A 30 -6.45 11.18 7.10
CA VAL A 30 -6.24 9.72 7.19
C VAL A 30 -6.25 9.09 5.79
N LYS A 31 -7.24 9.39 4.95
CA LYS A 31 -7.30 8.89 3.57
C LYS A 31 -6.08 9.29 2.76
N SER A 32 -5.60 10.52 2.93
CA SER A 32 -4.42 11.02 2.24
C SER A 32 -3.16 10.27 2.68
N ILE A 33 -3.00 9.97 3.97
CA ILE A 33 -1.89 9.15 4.47
C ILE A 33 -1.89 7.77 3.82
N TYR A 34 -3.01 7.05 3.86
CA TYR A 34 -3.10 5.71 3.27
C TYR A 34 -2.93 5.74 1.75
N PHE A 35 -3.36 6.81 1.08
CA PHE A 35 -3.06 7.04 -0.33
C PHE A 35 -1.55 7.16 -0.58
N TYR A 36 -0.82 7.96 0.22
CA TYR A 36 0.63 8.09 0.09
C TYR A 36 1.39 6.81 0.48
N ILE A 37 0.94 6.08 1.49
CA ILE A 37 1.46 4.74 1.83
C ILE A 37 1.26 3.80 0.64
N GLY A 38 0.06 3.79 0.05
CA GLY A 38 -0.24 2.99 -1.13
C GLY A 38 0.67 3.32 -2.32
N ILE A 39 0.88 4.62 -2.62
CA ILE A 39 1.82 5.06 -3.66
C ILE A 39 3.24 4.58 -3.36
N PHE A 40 3.70 4.71 -2.11
CA PHE A 40 5.02 4.26 -1.70
C PHE A 40 5.17 2.74 -1.84
N THR A 41 4.15 1.95 -1.48
CA THR A 41 4.19 0.50 -1.69
C THR A 41 4.23 0.15 -3.16
N ILE A 42 3.41 0.78 -4.01
CA ILE A 42 3.46 0.54 -5.46
C ILE A 42 4.79 0.97 -6.07
N SER A 43 5.39 2.07 -5.64
CA SER A 43 6.62 2.57 -6.26
C SER A 43 7.78 1.56 -6.14
N ILE A 44 7.78 0.73 -5.08
CA ILE A 44 8.70 -0.42 -4.94
C ILE A 44 8.44 -1.45 -6.07
N PHE A 45 7.17 -1.78 -6.33
CA PHE A 45 6.79 -2.72 -7.38
C PHE A 45 7.14 -2.16 -8.77
N ILE A 46 6.82 -0.89 -9.04
CA ILE A 46 7.13 -0.24 -10.32
C ILE A 46 8.64 -0.19 -10.57
N LEU A 47 9.44 0.09 -9.54
CA LEU A 47 10.90 0.03 -9.63
C LEU A 47 11.36 -1.37 -10.07
N GLY A 48 10.88 -2.41 -9.38
CA GLY A 48 11.17 -3.80 -9.71
C GLY A 48 10.75 -4.17 -11.13
N ILE A 49 9.51 -3.85 -11.52
CA ILE A 49 8.97 -4.06 -12.87
C ILE A 49 9.84 -3.37 -13.92
N SER A 50 10.26 -2.11 -13.68
CA SER A 50 11.07 -1.36 -14.65
C SER A 50 12.42 -2.02 -14.91
N ILE A 51 13.08 -2.52 -13.86
CA ILE A 51 14.34 -3.25 -13.98
C ILE A 51 14.10 -4.59 -14.70
N LEU A 52 13.06 -5.33 -14.33
CA LEU A 52 12.71 -6.61 -14.98
C LEU A 52 12.44 -6.41 -16.49
N LEU A 53 11.73 -5.36 -16.88
CA LEU A 53 11.47 -5.06 -18.29
C LEU A 53 12.74 -4.75 -19.08
N LEU A 54 13.71 -4.05 -18.48
CA LEU A 54 15.02 -3.85 -19.12
C LEU A 54 15.74 -5.19 -19.38
N VAL A 55 15.76 -6.07 -18.38
CA VAL A 55 16.35 -7.42 -18.49
C VAL A 55 15.63 -8.25 -19.56
N VAL A 56 14.30 -8.15 -19.64
CA VAL A 56 13.51 -8.81 -20.69
C VAL A 56 13.91 -8.31 -22.08
N LEU A 57 13.99 -6.99 -22.27
CA LEU A 57 14.33 -6.42 -23.58
C LEU A 57 15.73 -6.83 -24.04
N GLN A 58 16.68 -6.93 -23.10
CA GLN A 58 18.04 -7.37 -23.38
C GLN A 58 18.11 -8.88 -23.69
N SER A 59 17.48 -9.73 -22.85
CA SER A 59 17.48 -11.19 -23.01
C SER A 59 16.73 -11.67 -24.26
N LEU A 60 15.69 -10.95 -24.68
CA LEU A 60 14.98 -11.22 -25.94
C LEU A 60 15.67 -10.56 -27.15
N ASN A 61 16.84 -9.94 -26.96
CA ASN A 61 17.63 -9.27 -28.00
C ASN A 61 16.85 -8.16 -28.76
N ILE A 62 15.83 -7.58 -28.10
CA ILE A 62 15.04 -6.45 -28.62
C ILE A 62 15.84 -5.15 -28.43
N LEU A 63 16.51 -5.02 -27.28
CA LEU A 63 17.38 -3.90 -26.96
C LEU A 63 18.83 -4.38 -26.84
N LYS A 64 19.66 -4.02 -27.81
CA LYS A 64 21.10 -4.33 -27.82
C LYS A 64 21.89 -3.30 -27.03
N VAL A 65 21.93 -3.47 -25.72
CA VAL A 65 22.71 -2.64 -24.79
C VAL A 65 23.69 -3.50 -24.00
N SER A 66 24.79 -2.87 -23.55
CA SER A 66 25.76 -3.55 -22.69
C SER A 66 25.23 -3.71 -21.27
N ASP A 67 25.73 -4.70 -20.54
CA ASP A 67 25.36 -4.92 -19.14
C ASP A 67 25.63 -3.69 -18.26
N ILE A 68 26.73 -2.99 -18.54
CA ILE A 68 27.11 -1.72 -17.88
C ILE A 68 25.98 -0.69 -17.99
N PHE A 69 25.35 -0.57 -19.16
CA PHE A 69 24.24 0.35 -19.37
C PHE A 69 23.03 -0.04 -18.50
N THR A 70 22.69 -1.33 -18.45
CA THR A 70 21.60 -1.86 -17.60
C THR A 70 21.86 -1.56 -16.12
N TYR A 71 23.10 -1.72 -15.64
CA TYR A 71 23.46 -1.37 -14.26
C TYR A 71 23.33 0.12 -13.97
N ILE A 72 23.77 1.00 -14.88
CA ILE A 72 23.63 2.46 -14.73
C ILE A 72 22.16 2.85 -14.66
N MET A 73 21.31 2.27 -15.52
CA MET A 73 19.87 2.53 -15.52
C MET A 73 19.21 2.05 -14.22
N ALA A 74 19.54 0.84 -13.77
CA ALA A 74 19.03 0.30 -12.50
C ALA A 74 19.42 1.18 -11.30
N LEU A 75 20.68 1.61 -11.25
CA LEU A 75 21.18 2.53 -10.22
C LEU A 75 20.44 3.87 -10.26
N SER A 76 20.21 4.41 -11.46
CA SER A 76 19.49 5.67 -11.66
C SER A 76 18.04 5.57 -11.18
N PHE A 77 17.34 4.48 -11.52
CA PHE A 77 15.99 4.23 -11.02
C PHE A 77 15.96 4.07 -9.50
N PHE A 78 16.98 3.43 -8.90
CA PHE A 78 17.09 3.30 -7.45
C PHE A 78 17.28 4.67 -6.76
N PHE A 79 18.15 5.54 -7.30
CA PHE A 79 18.31 6.90 -6.78
C PHE A 79 17.02 7.73 -6.89
N LEU A 80 16.33 7.65 -8.04
CA LEU A 80 15.02 8.30 -8.22
C LEU A 80 13.99 7.76 -7.22
N PHE A 81 13.99 6.45 -6.96
CA PHE A 81 13.14 5.83 -5.95
C PHE A 81 13.43 6.38 -4.55
N ILE A 82 14.69 6.48 -4.13
CA ILE A 82 15.07 7.08 -2.83
C ILE A 82 14.56 8.52 -2.73
N LEU A 83 14.81 9.34 -3.75
CA LEU A 83 14.37 10.75 -3.76
C LEU A 83 12.84 10.87 -3.67
N SER A 84 12.12 10.05 -4.43
CA SER A 84 10.65 10.00 -4.37
C SER A 84 10.14 9.54 -2.99
N SER A 85 10.82 8.56 -2.39
CA SER A 85 10.49 8.01 -1.08
C SER A 85 10.66 9.03 0.04
N ILE A 86 11.75 9.81 0.01
CA ILE A 86 11.97 10.90 0.97
C ILE A 86 10.84 11.93 0.87
N SER A 87 10.43 12.30 -0.35
CA SER A 87 9.33 13.26 -0.57
C SER A 87 7.99 12.73 -0.04
N LEU A 88 7.67 11.46 -0.33
CA LEU A 88 6.47 10.79 0.16
C LEU A 88 6.46 10.69 1.69
N PHE A 89 7.58 10.30 2.29
CA PHE A 89 7.70 10.18 3.74
C PHE A 89 7.51 11.53 4.44
N LYS A 90 8.09 12.62 3.90
CA LYS A 90 7.83 13.98 4.42
C LYS A 90 6.35 14.33 4.39
N LYS A 91 5.63 14.01 3.31
CA LYS A 91 4.18 14.26 3.22
C LYS A 91 3.39 13.44 4.23
N ILE A 92 3.73 12.15 4.40
CA ILE A 92 3.08 11.29 5.40
C ILE A 92 3.31 11.86 6.80
N VAL A 93 4.55 12.17 7.18
CA VAL A 93 4.87 12.71 8.51
C VAL A 93 4.14 14.02 8.79
N ASN A 94 4.08 14.93 7.81
CA ASN A 94 3.36 16.21 7.98
C ASN A 94 1.86 15.99 8.19
N LEU A 95 1.22 15.12 7.40
CA LEU A 95 -0.19 14.78 7.57
C LEU A 95 -0.45 14.06 8.90
N THR A 96 0.45 13.17 9.33
CA THR A 96 0.33 12.46 10.61
C THR A 96 0.35 13.43 11.79
N LYS A 97 1.16 14.50 11.75
CA LYS A 97 1.17 15.54 12.79
C LYS A 97 -0.16 16.28 12.93
N GLU A 98 -0.93 16.37 11.85
CA GLU A 98 -2.25 17.01 11.83
C GLU A 98 -3.38 16.07 12.29
N ILE A 99 -3.07 14.79 12.51
CA ILE A 99 -4.03 13.78 12.95
C ILE A 99 -3.81 13.51 14.43
N TYR A 100 -4.87 13.64 15.22
CA TYR A 100 -4.87 13.25 16.63
C TYR A 100 -4.84 11.72 16.73
N LEU A 101 -3.65 11.12 16.69
CA LEU A 101 -3.44 9.66 16.80
C LEU A 101 -3.94 9.09 18.14
N ASP A 102 -3.96 9.91 19.20
CA ASP A 102 -4.23 9.47 20.57
C ASP A 102 -5.66 9.77 21.06
N LYS A 103 -6.58 10.18 20.17
CA LYS A 103 -7.91 10.64 20.57
C LYS A 103 -9.02 9.76 20.00
N THR A 104 -9.78 9.12 20.89
CA THR A 104 -11.03 8.48 20.52
C THR A 104 -12.07 9.53 20.16
N ILE A 105 -12.76 9.32 19.04
CA ILE A 105 -13.80 10.23 18.55
C ILE A 105 -15.14 9.75 19.12
N ILE A 106 -15.77 10.57 19.97
CA ILE A 106 -17.15 10.31 20.43
C ILE A 106 -18.12 10.85 19.39
N VAL A 107 -19.07 10.02 18.96
CA VAL A 107 -20.14 10.40 18.03
C VAL A 107 -21.50 10.10 18.66
N ASP A 108 -22.50 10.96 18.40
CA ASP A 108 -23.87 10.78 18.86
C ASP A 108 -24.41 9.38 18.51
N LEU A 109 -25.03 8.72 19.50
CA LEU A 109 -25.65 7.39 19.40
C LEU A 109 -26.58 7.24 18.19
N LYS A 110 -27.27 8.31 17.76
CA LYS A 110 -28.16 8.28 16.57
C LYS A 110 -27.42 8.06 15.25
N VAL A 111 -26.12 8.38 15.19
CA VAL A 111 -25.27 8.22 14.00
C VAL A 111 -24.51 6.89 14.01
N MET A 112 -24.47 6.22 15.16
CA MET A 112 -23.68 5.00 15.40
C MET A 112 -24.09 3.84 14.48
N ASP A 113 -25.39 3.64 14.23
CA ASP A 113 -25.85 2.54 13.35
C ASP A 113 -25.49 2.79 11.88
N THR A 114 -25.49 4.06 11.45
CA THR A 114 -25.02 4.45 10.12
C THR A 114 -23.50 4.20 9.99
N ILE A 115 -22.73 4.52 11.03
CA ILE A 115 -21.29 4.27 11.09
C ILE A 115 -20.99 2.77 11.03
N LYS A 116 -21.69 1.93 11.80
CA LYS A 116 -21.54 0.46 11.74
C LYS A 116 -21.82 -0.10 10.35
N LYS A 117 -22.86 0.38 9.67
CA LYS A 117 -23.17 -0.04 8.29
C LYS A 117 -22.04 0.33 7.33
N LYS A 118 -21.52 1.57 7.42
CA LYS A 118 -20.38 2.03 6.61
C LYS A 118 -19.10 1.24 6.92
N TYR A 119 -18.84 0.93 8.19
CA TYR A 119 -17.72 0.08 8.59
C TYR A 119 -17.82 -1.32 7.99
N LYS A 120 -19.00 -1.96 8.04
CA LYS A 120 -19.23 -3.28 7.43
C LYS A 120 -18.99 -3.24 5.91
N GLN A 121 -19.44 -2.19 5.24
CA GLN A 121 -19.18 -1.99 3.80
C GLN A 121 -17.70 -1.77 3.49
N ALA A 122 -16.99 -0.96 4.29
CA ALA A 122 -15.55 -0.75 4.14
C ALA A 122 -14.76 -2.06 4.34
N LYS A 123 -15.12 -2.84 5.37
CA LYS A 123 -14.55 -4.16 5.64
C LYS A 123 -14.77 -5.11 4.47
N PHE A 124 -15.98 -5.14 3.89
CA PHE A 124 -16.26 -5.93 2.70
C PHE A 124 -15.40 -5.52 1.51
N LYS A 125 -15.26 -4.20 1.24
CA LYS A 125 -14.39 -3.70 0.17
C LYS A 125 -12.95 -4.18 0.33
N VAL A 126 -12.36 -4.00 1.51
CA VAL A 126 -10.98 -4.44 1.79
C VAL A 126 -10.83 -5.95 1.61
N ILE A 127 -11.76 -6.76 2.16
CA ILE A 127 -11.72 -8.22 1.97
C ILE A 127 -11.80 -8.57 0.49
N SER A 128 -12.71 -7.94 -0.27
CA SER A 128 -12.88 -8.21 -1.70
C SER A 128 -11.64 -7.82 -2.51
N THR A 129 -11.00 -6.68 -2.22
CA THR A 129 -9.79 -6.25 -2.94
C THR A 129 -8.58 -7.07 -2.53
N SER A 130 -8.44 -7.45 -1.25
CA SER A 130 -7.40 -8.39 -0.81
C SER A 130 -7.55 -9.77 -1.46
N LEU A 131 -8.79 -10.26 -1.61
CA LEU A 131 -9.06 -11.49 -2.33
C LEU A 131 -8.71 -11.36 -3.82
N ALA A 132 -9.05 -10.23 -4.44
CA ALA A 132 -8.66 -9.94 -5.82
C ALA A 132 -7.12 -9.92 -5.97
N THR A 133 -6.39 -9.31 -5.05
CA THR A 133 -4.92 -9.35 -5.01
C THR A 133 -4.41 -10.79 -4.99
N LEU A 134 -4.98 -11.64 -4.12
CA LEU A 134 -4.61 -13.05 -4.03
C LEU A 134 -4.87 -13.80 -5.34
N VAL A 135 -6.05 -13.64 -5.93
CA VAL A 135 -6.41 -14.26 -7.22
C VAL A 135 -5.46 -13.81 -8.32
N CYS A 136 -5.15 -12.51 -8.38
CA CYS A 136 -4.16 -11.95 -9.30
C CYS A 136 -2.76 -12.56 -9.10
N SER A 137 -2.33 -12.80 -7.86
CA SER A 137 -1.06 -13.48 -7.57
C SER A 137 -1.07 -14.93 -8.07
N VAL A 138 -2.14 -15.68 -7.85
CA VAL A 138 -2.27 -17.05 -8.34
C VAL A 138 -2.25 -17.08 -9.87
N ILE A 139 -3.00 -16.20 -10.53
CA ILE A 139 -2.98 -16.07 -12.00
C ILE A 139 -1.56 -15.75 -12.50
N GLY A 140 -0.85 -14.83 -11.82
CA GLY A 140 0.54 -14.50 -12.16
C GLY A 140 1.48 -15.71 -12.08
N VAL A 141 1.36 -16.53 -11.03
CA VAL A 141 2.13 -17.78 -10.91
C VAL A 141 1.78 -18.77 -12.02
N VAL A 142 0.49 -18.91 -12.35
CA VAL A 142 0.03 -19.77 -13.45
C VAL A 142 0.62 -19.31 -14.79
N ILE A 143 0.70 -18.00 -15.04
CA ILE A 143 1.34 -17.45 -16.24
C ILE A 143 2.82 -17.85 -16.30
N ILE A 144 3.56 -17.76 -15.19
CA ILE A 144 4.98 -18.17 -15.15
C ILE A 144 5.13 -19.66 -15.48
N VAL A 145 4.30 -20.53 -14.89
CA VAL A 145 4.34 -21.99 -15.14
C VAL A 145 4.01 -22.32 -16.61
N ILE A 146 2.98 -21.69 -17.18
CA ILE A 146 2.61 -21.91 -18.58
C ILE A 146 3.73 -21.43 -19.52
N THR A 147 4.35 -20.29 -19.21
CA THR A 147 5.46 -19.77 -20.00
C THR A 147 6.68 -20.69 -19.95
N GLU A 148 7.04 -21.22 -18.78
CA GLU A 148 8.13 -22.20 -18.64
C GLU A 148 7.84 -23.47 -19.45
N ALA A 149 6.60 -23.98 -19.38
CA ALA A 149 6.21 -25.16 -20.15
C ALA A 149 6.30 -24.94 -21.67
N ARG A 150 6.04 -23.72 -22.14
CA ARG A 150 6.05 -23.38 -23.57
C ARG A 150 7.43 -22.97 -24.08
N TYR A 151 8.26 -22.34 -23.25
CA TYR A 151 9.59 -21.83 -23.57
C TYR A 151 10.61 -22.26 -22.50
N PRO A 152 10.89 -23.56 -22.39
CA PRO A 152 11.72 -24.10 -21.30
C PRO A 152 13.12 -23.49 -21.31
N GLY A 153 13.56 -23.00 -20.15
CA GLY A 153 14.88 -22.39 -19.97
C GLY A 153 15.10 -21.04 -20.66
N ASN A 154 14.06 -20.44 -21.29
CA ASN A 154 14.19 -19.10 -21.87
C ASN A 154 13.98 -18.02 -20.81
N THR A 155 15.09 -17.55 -20.24
CA THR A 155 15.11 -16.56 -19.15
C THR A 155 14.35 -15.28 -19.47
N GLY A 156 14.31 -14.83 -20.73
CA GLY A 156 13.61 -13.61 -21.13
C GLY A 156 12.09 -13.73 -20.99
N TYR A 157 11.49 -14.81 -21.49
CA TYR A 157 10.04 -15.03 -21.37
C TYR A 157 9.60 -15.30 -19.93
N ILE A 158 10.42 -16.01 -19.14
CA ILE A 158 10.18 -16.23 -17.70
C ILE A 158 10.19 -14.89 -16.97
N THR A 159 11.22 -14.06 -17.17
CA THR A 159 11.35 -12.75 -16.53
C THR A 159 10.19 -11.82 -16.91
N LEU A 160 9.71 -11.88 -18.16
CA LEU A 160 8.54 -11.13 -18.61
C LEU A 160 7.28 -11.57 -17.87
N SER A 161 7.11 -12.88 -17.65
CA SER A 161 5.98 -13.43 -16.90
C SER A 161 5.99 -12.97 -15.44
N VAL A 162 7.18 -12.87 -14.83
CA VAL A 162 7.35 -12.31 -13.48
C VAL A 162 7.00 -10.82 -13.45
N ALA A 163 7.44 -10.03 -14.45
CA ALA A 163 7.08 -8.61 -14.55
C ALA A 163 5.56 -8.42 -14.71
N LEU A 164 4.91 -9.25 -15.52
CA LEU A 164 3.45 -9.26 -15.70
C LEU A 164 2.71 -9.61 -14.40
N MET A 165 3.19 -10.61 -13.64
CA MET A 165 2.63 -10.95 -12.33
C MET A 165 2.61 -9.73 -11.40
N PHE A 166 3.73 -9.01 -11.28
CA PHE A 166 3.80 -7.80 -10.45
C PHE A 166 2.88 -6.68 -10.95
N LEU A 167 2.79 -6.48 -12.28
CA LEU A 167 1.87 -5.50 -12.87
C LEU A 167 0.41 -5.77 -12.50
N ILE A 168 -0.04 -7.01 -12.63
CA ILE A 168 -1.44 -7.40 -12.36
C ILE A 168 -1.79 -7.24 -10.87
N ILE A 169 -0.81 -7.45 -9.97
CA ILE A 169 -0.99 -7.31 -8.51
C ILE A 169 -1.05 -5.84 -8.07
N THR A 170 -0.44 -4.92 -8.83
CA THR A 170 -0.19 -3.54 -8.40
C THR A 170 -1.47 -2.77 -8.07
N ILE A 171 -2.46 -2.80 -8.97
CA ILE A 171 -3.73 -2.07 -8.81
C ILE A 171 -4.57 -2.60 -7.64
N PRO A 172 -4.89 -3.90 -7.53
CA PRO A 172 -5.71 -4.39 -6.43
C PRO A 172 -5.02 -4.23 -5.07
N LEU A 173 -3.70 -4.36 -5.01
CA LEU A 173 -2.92 -4.09 -3.79
C LEU A 173 -3.07 -2.63 -3.32
N PHE A 174 -2.94 -1.67 -4.24
CA PHE A 174 -3.14 -0.26 -3.93
C PHE A 174 -4.53 0.03 -3.38
N LEU A 175 -5.56 -0.51 -4.05
CA LEU A 175 -6.93 -0.32 -3.63
C LEU A 175 -7.18 -0.94 -2.24
N ALA A 176 -6.59 -2.09 -1.94
CA ALA A 176 -6.68 -2.69 -0.61
C ALA A 176 -6.07 -1.79 0.48
N ILE A 177 -4.88 -1.23 0.24
CA ILE A 177 -4.23 -0.28 1.17
C ILE A 177 -5.07 0.99 1.32
N TYR A 178 -5.53 1.56 0.20
CA TYR A 178 -6.33 2.78 0.22
C TYR A 178 -7.67 2.60 0.95
N PHE A 179 -8.42 1.52 0.66
CA PHE A 179 -9.70 1.26 1.31
C PHE A 179 -9.57 0.89 2.79
N TYR A 180 -8.40 0.43 3.24
CA TYR A 180 -8.14 0.23 4.66
C TYR A 180 -8.22 1.52 5.47
N SER A 181 -8.01 2.69 4.84
CA SER A 181 -8.20 3.99 5.49
C SER A 181 -9.61 4.18 6.06
N ASP A 182 -10.64 3.71 5.35
CA ASP A 182 -12.02 3.78 5.82
C ASP A 182 -12.20 2.93 7.09
N ILE A 183 -11.62 1.72 7.13
CA ILE A 183 -11.64 0.86 8.33
C ILE A 183 -10.96 1.55 9.50
N TYR A 184 -9.78 2.13 9.26
CA TYR A 184 -9.04 2.86 10.29
C TYR A 184 -9.88 3.98 10.89
N ILE A 185 -10.46 4.86 10.07
CA ILE A 185 -11.29 5.99 10.53
C ILE A 185 -12.41 5.54 11.47
N TYR A 186 -13.10 4.44 11.14
CA TYR A 186 -14.24 3.97 11.92
C TYR A 186 -13.84 3.16 13.17
N ASN A 187 -12.62 2.61 13.23
CA ASN A 187 -12.17 1.78 14.36
C ASN A 187 -11.87 2.60 15.63
N TYR A 188 -11.63 3.91 15.49
CA TYR A 188 -11.39 4.85 16.59
C TYR A 188 -12.65 5.63 17.03
N ILE A 189 -13.82 5.22 16.53
CA ILE A 189 -15.11 5.78 16.97
C ILE A 189 -15.63 4.90 18.11
N GLU A 190 -15.70 5.45 19.32
CA GLU A 190 -16.35 4.81 20.47
C GLU A 190 -17.72 5.44 20.75
N LYS A 191 -18.54 4.70 21.50
CA LYS A 191 -19.89 5.11 21.92
C LYS A 191 -19.86 6.25 22.91
#